data_AF-A0A960BH24-F1
#
_entry.id   AF-A0A960BH24-F1
#
_cell.length_a   1.000
_cell.length_b   1.000
_cell.length_c   1.000
_cell.angle_alpha   90.00
_cell.angle_beta   90.00
_cell.angle_gamma   90.00
#
_symmetry.space_group_name_H-M   'P 1'
#
loop_
_entity.id
_entity.type
_entity.pdbx_description
1 polymer ?
#
loop_
_entity_poly.entity_id
_entity_poly.type
_entity_poly.pdbx_seq_one_letter_code
_entity_poly.pdbx_strand_id
1 'polypeptide(L)'
;MSGPAWLVTLLAVAVVIAVVVYLSSTAGRLDRLHRRVEVGQDNLHRALQRRRDLADHAAAIGVLDPASSLLIANAVARVDATEPSDRVATYLAESDLTAVLTAVFADPTEVDEIIDEPGGEVVARLADSCHRVEIGRRFY
;
A
#
# COMPACT_ATOMS: atom_id res chain seq x y z
N MET A 1 3.95 -67.07 -14.37
CA MET A 1 4.34 -66.27 -13.20
C MET A 1 4.49 -64.82 -13.60
N SER A 2 3.38 -64.10 -13.77
CA SER A 2 3.38 -62.63 -13.81
C SER A 2 3.71 -62.17 -12.39
N GLY A 3 4.99 -61.87 -12.16
CA GLY A 3 5.52 -61.48 -10.86
C GLY A 3 4.91 -60.17 -10.31
N PRO A 4 5.41 -59.66 -9.17
CA PRO A 4 4.85 -58.54 -8.40
C PRO A 4 4.82 -57.18 -9.14
N ALA A 5 4.95 -57.14 -10.46
CA ALA A 5 4.91 -55.93 -11.27
C ALA A 5 3.64 -55.09 -11.04
N TRP A 6 2.47 -55.73 -10.87
CA TRP A 6 1.24 -55.01 -10.55
C TRP A 6 1.28 -54.34 -9.16
N LEU A 7 1.95 -54.97 -8.19
CA LEU A 7 2.21 -54.38 -6.86
C LEU A 7 3.17 -53.20 -6.96
N VAL A 8 4.21 -53.32 -7.78
CA VAL A 8 5.17 -52.22 -8.02
C VAL A 8 4.47 -51.03 -8.68
N THR A 9 3.62 -51.27 -9.68
CA THR A 9 2.84 -50.20 -10.31
C THR A 9 1.87 -49.55 -9.32
N LEU A 10 1.16 -50.34 -8.51
CA LEU A 10 0.27 -49.82 -7.47
C LEU A 10 1.03 -48.98 -6.44
N LEU A 11 2.20 -49.46 -5.99
CA LEU A 11 3.06 -48.73 -5.05
C LEU A 11 3.56 -47.43 -5.67
N ALA A 12 4.01 -47.45 -6.92
CA ALA A 12 4.46 -46.26 -7.63
C ALA A 12 3.34 -45.22 -7.76
N VAL A 13 2.13 -45.65 -8.13
CA VAL A 13 0.95 -44.77 -8.18
C VAL A 13 0.63 -44.20 -6.80
N ALA A 14 0.65 -45.02 -5.75
CA ALA A 14 0.41 -44.59 -4.38
C ALA A 14 1.45 -43.54 -3.91
N VAL A 15 2.73 -43.73 -4.24
CA VAL A 15 3.80 -42.77 -3.94
C VAL A 15 3.58 -41.46 -4.69
N VAL A 16 3.23 -41.50 -5.98
CA VAL A 16 2.93 -40.29 -6.75
C VAL A 16 1.75 -39.52 -6.14
N ILE A 17 0.67 -40.21 -5.78
CA ILE A 17 -0.49 -39.59 -5.11
C ILE A 17 -0.06 -38.97 -3.78
N ALA A 18 0.73 -39.67 -2.97
CA ALA A 18 1.23 -39.16 -1.70
C ALA A 18 2.08 -37.89 -1.89
N VAL A 19 2.95 -37.84 -2.92
CA VAL A 19 3.75 -36.66 -3.26
C VAL A 19 2.86 -35.49 -3.70
N VAL A 20 1.87 -35.73 -4.56
CA VAL A 20 0.92 -34.68 -5.00
C VAL A 20 0.14 -34.12 -3.81
N VAL A 21 -0.36 -34.97 -2.92
CA VAL A 21 -1.09 -34.53 -1.71
C VAL A 21 -0.16 -33.79 -0.76
N TYR A 22 1.08 -34.25 -0.57
CA TYR A 22 2.07 -33.58 0.26
C TYR A 22 2.41 -32.18 -0.29
N LEU A 23 2.67 -32.05 -1.58
CA LEU A 23 2.93 -30.77 -2.24
C LEU A 23 1.69 -29.86 -2.20
N SER A 24 0.49 -30.39 -2.44
CA SER A 24 -0.77 -29.64 -2.33
C SER A 24 -1.01 -29.12 -0.92
N SER A 25 -0.74 -29.93 0.12
CA SER A 25 -0.85 -29.51 1.52
C SER A 25 0.20 -28.45 1.90
N THR A 26 1.41 -28.58 1.35
CA THR A 26 2.52 -27.62 1.57
C THR A 26 2.22 -26.29 0.87
N ALA A 27 1.72 -26.33 -0.36
CA ALA A 27 1.23 -25.17 -1.10
C ALA A 27 0.09 -24.48 -0.36
N GLY A 28 -0.87 -25.24 0.18
CA GLY A 28 -1.98 -24.69 0.97
C GLY A 28 -1.54 -23.97 2.25
N ARG A 29 -0.36 -24.25 2.80
CA ARG A 29 0.22 -23.51 3.93
C ARG A 29 0.91 -22.22 3.48
N LEU A 30 1.60 -22.25 2.35
CA LEU A 30 2.23 -21.07 1.74
C LEU A 30 1.19 -20.04 1.32
N ASP A 31 0.09 -20.50 0.71
CA ASP A 31 -1.04 -19.68 0.26
C ASP A 31 -1.71 -18.88 1.39
N ARG A 32 -1.74 -19.41 2.60
CA ARG A 32 -2.33 -18.71 3.75
C ARG A 32 -1.44 -17.58 4.25
N LEU A 33 -0.12 -17.71 4.13
CA LEU A 33 0.82 -16.65 4.48
C LEU A 33 0.82 -15.57 3.40
N HIS A 34 0.88 -15.96 2.12
CA HIS A 34 0.80 -15.02 1.01
C HIS A 34 -0.48 -14.20 1.05
N ARG A 35 -1.65 -14.83 1.22
CA ARG A 35 -2.92 -14.10 1.33
C ARG A 35 -2.96 -13.09 2.46
N ARG A 36 -2.30 -13.35 3.60
CA ARG A 36 -2.26 -12.37 4.71
C ARG A 36 -1.37 -11.18 4.39
N VAL A 37 -0.23 -11.44 3.75
CA VAL A 37 0.71 -10.38 3.34
C VAL A 37 0.10 -9.54 2.23
N GLU A 38 -0.52 -10.16 1.22
CA GLU A 38 -1.22 -9.49 0.12
C GLU A 38 -2.35 -8.60 0.62
N VAL A 39 -3.24 -9.11 1.48
CA VAL A 39 -4.32 -8.31 2.07
C VAL A 39 -3.77 -7.12 2.85
N GLY A 40 -2.65 -7.29 3.55
CA GLY A 40 -2.00 -6.21 4.28
C GLY A 40 -1.41 -5.13 3.37
N GLN A 41 -0.67 -5.55 2.35
CA GLN A 41 -0.09 -4.68 1.33
C GLN A 41 -1.18 -3.90 0.59
N ASP A 42 -2.27 -4.54 0.23
CA ASP A 42 -3.43 -3.92 -0.39
C ASP A 42 -4.05 -2.83 0.48
N ASN A 43 -4.18 -3.09 1.79
CA ASN A 43 -4.74 -2.11 2.73
C ASN A 43 -3.84 -0.87 2.86
N LEU A 44 -2.52 -1.07 2.95
CA LEU A 44 -1.56 0.04 2.98
C LEU A 44 -1.59 0.83 1.67
N HIS A 45 -1.62 0.15 0.53
CA HIS A 45 -1.68 0.79 -0.78
C HIS A 45 -2.93 1.67 -0.93
N ARG A 46 -4.10 1.18 -0.51
CA ARG A 46 -5.35 1.97 -0.49
C ARG A 46 -5.26 3.18 0.43
N ALA A 47 -4.59 3.05 1.58
CA ALA A 47 -4.40 4.17 2.51
C ALA A 47 -3.49 5.26 1.90
N LEU A 48 -2.40 4.87 1.24
CA LEU A 48 -1.49 5.77 0.54
C LEU A 48 -2.18 6.48 -0.63
N GLN A 49 -2.92 5.74 -1.45
CA GLN A 49 -3.69 6.29 -2.56
C GLN A 49 -4.71 7.32 -2.07
N ARG A 50 -5.48 6.98 -1.02
CA ARG A 50 -6.44 7.92 -0.44
C ARG A 50 -5.80 9.20 0.11
N ARG A 51 -4.59 9.10 0.68
CA ARG A 51 -3.81 10.27 1.12
C ARG A 51 -3.42 11.14 -0.08
N ARG A 52 -2.96 10.53 -1.17
CA ARG A 52 -2.61 11.24 -2.41
C ARG A 52 -3.80 11.97 -3.00
N ASP A 53 -4.93 11.29 -3.14
CA ASP A 53 -6.15 11.89 -3.69
C ASP A 53 -6.60 13.12 -2.86
N LEU A 54 -6.50 13.03 -1.52
CA LEU A 54 -6.82 14.15 -0.63
C LEU A 54 -5.78 15.28 -0.70
N ALA A 55 -4.50 14.96 -0.87
CA ALA A 55 -3.44 15.95 -1.02
C ALA A 55 -3.57 16.72 -2.34
N ASP A 56 -3.84 16.00 -3.44
CA ASP A 56 -4.13 16.60 -4.75
C ASP A 56 -5.37 17.49 -4.69
N HIS A 57 -6.44 17.00 -4.05
CA HIS A 57 -7.65 17.78 -3.86
C HIS A 57 -7.40 19.04 -3.02
N ALA A 58 -6.65 18.95 -1.92
CA ALA A 58 -6.28 20.12 -1.10
C ALA A 58 -5.48 21.17 -1.90
N ALA A 59 -4.57 20.72 -2.77
CA ALA A 59 -3.82 21.62 -3.65
C ALA A 59 -4.68 22.26 -4.75
N ALA A 60 -5.76 21.60 -5.19
CA ALA A 60 -6.60 22.06 -6.29
C ALA A 60 -7.70 23.05 -5.86
N ILE A 61 -8.20 22.97 -4.63
CA ILE A 61 -9.34 23.80 -4.17
C ILE A 61 -8.96 25.23 -3.76
N GLY A 62 -7.65 25.54 -3.68
CA GLY A 62 -7.16 26.89 -3.39
C GLY A 62 -7.27 27.32 -1.93
N VAL A 63 -7.36 26.38 -0.99
CA VAL A 63 -7.35 26.65 0.46
C VAL A 63 -5.94 26.93 0.99
N LEU A 64 -4.91 26.51 0.26
CA LEU A 64 -3.50 26.73 0.61
C LEU A 64 -2.93 27.89 -0.19
N ASP A 65 -1.83 28.47 0.29
CA ASP A 65 -1.09 29.43 -0.50
C ASP A 65 -0.60 28.78 -1.83
N PRO A 66 -0.38 29.59 -2.88
CA PRO A 66 -0.01 29.06 -4.19
C PRO A 66 1.31 28.28 -4.20
N ALA A 67 2.27 28.60 -3.33
CA ALA A 67 3.55 27.89 -3.27
C ALA A 67 3.36 26.50 -2.65
N SER A 68 2.65 26.40 -1.52
CA SER A 68 2.33 25.11 -0.90
C SER A 68 1.49 24.22 -1.80
N SER A 69 0.49 24.79 -2.48
CA SER A 69 -0.33 24.07 -3.46
C SER A 69 0.53 23.46 -4.57
N LEU A 70 1.48 24.22 -5.13
CA LEU A 70 2.39 23.73 -6.16
C LEU A 70 3.37 22.68 -5.63
N LEU A 71 3.88 22.81 -4.40
CA LEU A 71 4.77 21.83 -3.80
C LEU A 71 4.08 20.47 -3.63
N ILE A 72 2.86 20.47 -3.10
CA ILE A 72 2.06 19.26 -2.93
C ILE A 72 1.71 18.64 -4.28
N ALA A 73 1.18 19.43 -5.23
CA ALA A 73 0.82 18.93 -6.56
C ALA A 73 2.02 18.29 -7.28
N ASN A 74 3.20 18.91 -7.22
CA ASN A 74 4.42 18.34 -7.80
C ASN A 74 4.85 17.04 -7.10
N ALA A 75 4.71 16.95 -5.78
CA ALA A 75 5.04 15.75 -5.03
C ALA A 75 4.08 14.59 -5.37
N VAL A 76 2.77 14.85 -5.47
CA VAL A 76 1.78 13.88 -5.92
C VAL A 76 2.10 13.41 -7.33
N ALA A 77 2.35 14.33 -8.26
CA ALA A 77 2.68 14.00 -9.64
C ALA A 77 3.94 13.13 -9.76
N ARG A 78 4.94 13.29 -8.87
CA ARG A 78 6.13 12.42 -8.83
C ARG A 78 5.78 10.98 -8.42
N VAL A 79 4.87 10.80 -7.47
CA VAL A 79 4.40 9.46 -7.11
C VAL A 79 3.66 8.82 -8.28
N ASP A 80 2.77 9.57 -8.93
CA ASP A 80 1.96 9.05 -10.04
C ASP A 80 2.76 8.78 -11.31
N ALA A 81 3.88 9.48 -11.51
CA ALA A 81 4.82 9.23 -12.60
C ALA A 81 5.69 7.97 -12.39
N THR A 82 5.67 7.37 -11.20
CA THR A 82 6.48 6.20 -10.88
C THR A 82 5.83 4.92 -11.39
N GLU A 83 6.62 4.00 -11.94
CA GLU A 83 6.10 2.71 -12.39
C GLU A 83 5.62 1.86 -11.19
N PRO A 84 4.37 1.35 -11.19
CA PRO A 84 3.84 0.60 -10.05
C PRO A 84 4.60 -0.70 -9.71
N SER A 85 5.35 -1.23 -10.69
CA SER A 85 6.20 -2.41 -10.52
C SER A 85 7.49 -2.09 -9.74
N ASP A 86 7.98 -0.84 -9.82
CA ASP A 86 9.17 -0.39 -9.10
C ASP A 86 8.79 0.06 -7.68
N ARG A 87 8.79 -0.93 -6.78
CA ARG A 87 8.48 -0.73 -5.37
C ARG A 87 9.45 0.23 -4.67
N VAL A 88 10.72 0.25 -5.07
CA VAL A 88 11.75 1.10 -4.43
C VAL A 88 11.52 2.55 -4.83
N ALA A 89 11.35 2.82 -6.13
CA ALA A 89 11.02 4.16 -6.60
C ALA A 89 9.71 4.67 -5.99
N THR A 90 8.67 3.82 -5.94
CA THR A 90 7.38 4.20 -5.35
C THR A 90 7.53 4.56 -3.87
N TYR A 91 8.29 3.76 -3.11
CA TYR A 91 8.55 4.04 -1.70
C TYR A 91 9.28 5.38 -1.50
N LEU A 92 10.30 5.67 -2.32
CA LEU A 92 11.04 6.93 -2.26
C LEU A 92 10.13 8.13 -2.59
N ALA A 93 9.30 8.02 -3.62
CA ALA A 93 8.35 9.07 -3.98
C ALA A 93 7.30 9.31 -2.87
N GLU A 94 6.75 8.24 -2.27
CA GLU A 94 5.80 8.37 -1.14
C GLU A 94 6.46 8.95 0.12
N SER A 95 7.75 8.70 0.32
CA SER A 95 8.54 9.31 1.40
C SER A 95 8.79 10.80 1.14
N ASP A 96 9.09 11.18 -0.11
CA ASP A 96 9.24 12.58 -0.52
C ASP A 96 7.92 13.35 -0.35
N LEU A 97 6.79 12.77 -0.76
CA LEU A 97 5.47 13.36 -0.49
C LEU A 97 5.22 13.56 1.01
N THR A 98 5.64 12.61 1.85
CA THR A 98 5.53 12.76 3.31
C THR A 98 6.37 13.94 3.81
N ALA A 99 7.61 14.08 3.32
CA ALA A 99 8.48 15.19 3.70
C ALA A 99 7.91 16.55 3.26
N VAL A 100 7.33 16.62 2.06
CA VAL A 100 6.64 17.83 1.57
C VAL A 100 5.43 18.17 2.45
N LEU A 101 4.57 17.20 2.76
CA LEU A 101 3.42 17.42 3.63
C LEU A 101 3.84 17.89 5.03
N THR A 102 4.88 17.29 5.60
CA THR A 102 5.43 17.71 6.91
C THR A 102 6.01 19.12 6.86
N ALA A 103 6.63 19.52 5.76
CA ALA A 103 7.19 20.87 5.61
C ALA A 103 6.09 21.93 5.39
N VAL A 104 5.08 21.63 4.58
CA VAL A 104 3.95 22.53 4.32
C VAL A 104 3.09 22.74 5.56
N PHE A 105 2.81 21.67 6.31
CA PHE A 105 1.96 21.73 7.50
C PHE A 105 2.78 21.75 8.80
N ALA A 106 3.93 22.44 8.80
CA ALA A 106 4.85 22.45 9.94
C ALA A 106 4.36 23.33 11.11
N ASP A 107 3.60 24.39 10.84
CA ASP A 107 3.02 25.27 11.85
C ASP A 107 1.58 24.84 12.19
N PRO A 108 1.31 24.33 13.40
CA PRO A 108 -0.03 23.91 13.79
C PRO A 108 -1.03 25.08 13.87
N THR A 109 -0.56 26.30 14.12
CA THR A 109 -1.44 27.48 14.19
C THR A 109 -1.98 27.83 12.80
N GLU A 110 -1.11 27.79 11.80
CA GLU A 110 -1.49 27.99 10.39
C GLU A 110 -2.44 26.88 9.91
N VAL A 111 -2.20 25.64 10.33
CA VAL A 111 -3.10 24.52 10.03
C VAL A 111 -4.49 24.73 10.63
N ASP A 112 -4.59 25.19 11.88
CA ASP A 112 -5.87 25.48 12.53
C ASP A 112 -6.61 26.61 11.80
N GLU A 113 -5.91 27.67 11.38
CA GLU A 113 -6.47 28.75 10.56
C GLU A 113 -7.03 28.23 9.22
N ILE A 114 -6.27 27.39 8.52
CA ILE A 114 -6.69 26.76 7.26
C ILE A 114 -7.93 25.88 7.44
N ILE A 115 -8.02 25.14 8.55
CA ILE A 115 -9.15 24.24 8.83
C ILE A 115 -10.45 25.04 9.05
N ASP A 116 -10.37 26.24 9.61
CA ASP A 116 -11.52 27.11 9.85
C ASP A 116 -12.01 27.85 8.58
N GLU A 117 -11.21 27.86 7.51
CA GLU A 117 -11.60 28.43 6.22
C GLU A 117 -12.54 27.52 5.40
N PRO A 118 -13.35 28.09 4.49
CA PRO A 118 -14.13 27.29 3.55
C PRO A 118 -13.24 26.36 2.70
N GLY A 119 -13.43 25.04 2.80
CA GLY A 119 -12.58 24.04 2.14
C GLY A 119 -11.53 23.41 3.07
N GLY A 120 -11.34 23.95 4.28
CA GLY A 120 -10.45 23.42 5.32
C GLY A 120 -10.78 21.99 5.75
N GLU A 121 -12.02 21.52 5.54
CA GLU A 121 -12.43 20.14 5.80
C GLU A 121 -11.65 19.11 4.97
N VAL A 122 -11.08 19.52 3.83
CA VAL A 122 -10.19 18.66 3.03
C VAL A 122 -8.86 18.44 3.74
N VAL A 123 -8.30 19.48 4.35
CA VAL A 123 -7.04 19.42 5.11
C VAL A 123 -7.22 18.58 6.37
N ALA A 124 -8.34 18.74 7.08
CA ALA A 124 -8.68 17.89 8.22
C ALA A 124 -8.80 16.40 7.83
N ARG A 125 -9.44 16.10 6.68
CA ARG A 125 -9.51 14.72 6.16
C ARG A 125 -8.15 14.19 5.72
N LEU A 126 -7.29 15.05 5.15
CA LEU A 126 -5.93 14.68 4.78
C LEU A 126 -5.12 14.30 6.02
N ALA A 127 -5.24 15.06 7.11
CA ALA A 127 -4.59 14.76 8.39
C ALA A 127 -5.00 13.38 8.94
N ASP A 128 -6.30 13.06 8.95
CA ASP A 128 -6.78 11.71 9.31
C ASP A 128 -6.17 10.63 8.41
N SER A 129 -6.13 10.85 7.09
CA SER A 129 -5.54 9.89 6.16
C SER A 129 -4.04 9.70 6.38
N CYS A 130 -3.29 10.76 6.69
CA CYS A 130 -1.87 10.69 7.06
C CYS A 130 -1.67 9.85 8.33
N HIS A 131 -2.50 10.06 9.35
CA HIS A 131 -2.43 9.28 10.59
C HIS A 131 -2.72 7.78 10.33
N ARG A 132 -3.71 7.46 9.49
CA ARG A 132 -4.00 6.07 9.09
C ARG A 132 -2.82 5.41 8.36
N VAL A 133 -2.09 6.15 7.53
CA VAL A 133 -0.87 5.66 6.87
C VAL A 133 0.24 5.39 7.88
N GLU A 134 0.45 6.29 8.85
CA GLU A 134 1.45 6.11 9.91
C GLU A 134 1.18 4.83 10.72
N ILE A 135 -0.06 4.64 11.16
CA ILE A 135 -0.50 3.43 11.85
C ILE A 135 -0.27 2.21 10.95
N GLY A 136 -0.66 2.29 9.68
CA GLY A 136 -0.46 1.21 8.70
C GLY A 136 1.00 0.78 8.58
N ARG A 137 1.93 1.74 8.43
CA ARG A 137 3.38 1.47 8.32
C ARG A 137 3.97 0.81 9.56
N ARG A 138 3.36 0.97 10.75
CA ARG A 138 3.86 0.31 11.96
C ARG A 138 3.57 -1.19 11.97
N PHE A 139 2.59 -1.64 11.20
CA PHE A 139 2.16 -3.04 11.17
C PHE A 139 2.72 -3.83 9.98
N TYR A 140 3.41 -3.19 9.02
CA TYR A 140 3.95 -3.79 7.80
C TYR A 140 5.43 -3.43 7.60
#